data_AF-A0A1Q2H462-F1
#
_entry.id   AF-A0A1Q2H462-F1
#
_cell.length_a   1.000
_cell.length_b   1.000
_cell.length_c   1.000
_cell.angle_alpha   90.00
_cell.angle_beta   90.00
_cell.angle_gamma   90.00
#
_symmetry.space_group_name_H-M   'P 1'
#
loop_
_entity.id
_entity.type
_entity.pdbx_description
1 polymer ?
#
loop_
_entity_poly.entity_id
_entity_poly.type
_entity_poly.pdbx_seq_one_letter_code
_entity_poly.pdbx_strand_id
1 'polypeptide(L)'
;MSEDDIKKQVKTPGGGGDNVSYKPYKDTEAALYTVLSNKFENVYKIESLTDSAFLKDKNIKYVFIPTITTNSSSDSLFTWPPTEFTFTLNCKALNNDGDIAWNKEVKGFGKAEFDEFKSDFSLSAKRATEEAFSKLVVELDNSNL
;
A
#
# COMPACT_ATOMS: atom_id res chain seq x y z
N MET A 1 7.98 -5.12 -4.16
CA MET A 1 6.83 -6.06 -4.04
C MET A 1 7.16 -7.27 -4.90
N SER A 2 6.90 -8.48 -4.41
CA SER A 2 7.18 -9.69 -5.20
C SER A 2 6.21 -9.81 -6.39
N GLU A 3 6.55 -10.61 -7.40
CA GLU A 3 5.60 -10.87 -8.50
C GLU A 3 4.28 -11.48 -8.01
N ASP A 4 4.35 -12.35 -7.00
CA ASP A 4 3.18 -13.01 -6.42
C ASP A 4 2.28 -11.99 -5.71
N ASP A 5 2.87 -11.04 -4.98
CA ASP A 5 2.14 -9.93 -4.37
C ASP A 5 1.41 -9.08 -5.42
N ILE A 6 2.07 -8.74 -6.54
CA ILE A 6 1.48 -7.94 -7.62
C ILE A 6 0.30 -8.68 -8.29
N LYS A 7 0.34 -10.02 -8.34
CA LYS A 7 -0.74 -10.84 -8.90
C LYS A 7 -1.89 -11.04 -7.91
N LYS A 8 -1.64 -10.90 -6.60
CA LYS A 8 -2.61 -11.14 -5.52
C LYS A 8 -3.86 -10.25 -5.69
N GLN A 9 -4.98 -10.91 -5.92
CA GLN A 9 -6.30 -10.28 -5.96
C GLN A 9 -6.97 -10.43 -4.59
N VAL A 10 -7.61 -9.36 -4.15
CA VAL A 10 -8.46 -9.35 -2.96
C VAL A 10 -9.90 -9.15 -3.40
N LYS A 11 -10.82 -9.80 -2.68
CA LYS A 11 -12.26 -9.69 -2.87
C LYS A 11 -12.89 -9.31 -1.54
N THR A 12 -13.65 -8.21 -1.52
CA THR A 12 -14.29 -7.67 -0.32
C THR A 12 -15.73 -7.24 -0.63
N PRO A 13 -16.58 -7.06 0.39
CA PRO A 13 -17.95 -6.59 0.19
C PRO A 13 -18.01 -5.25 -0.58
N GLY A 14 -18.80 -5.22 -1.63
CA GLY A 14 -19.04 -4.08 -2.52
C GLY A 14 -20.16 -3.14 -2.06
N GLY A 15 -20.96 -3.58 -1.08
CA GLY A 15 -22.32 -3.09 -0.92
C GLY A 15 -23.26 -3.66 -1.99
N GLY A 16 -24.57 -3.42 -1.91
CA GLY A 16 -25.50 -3.91 -2.94
C GLY A 16 -25.74 -5.43 -2.96
N GLY A 17 -25.16 -6.19 -2.02
CA GLY A 17 -25.12 -7.65 -2.06
C GLY A 17 -24.05 -8.23 -3.01
N ASP A 18 -23.21 -7.38 -3.61
CA ASP A 18 -22.10 -7.80 -4.48
C ASP A 18 -20.74 -7.62 -3.78
N ASN A 19 -19.68 -8.14 -4.39
CA ASN A 19 -18.29 -7.95 -3.98
C ASN A 19 -17.52 -7.15 -5.02
N VAL A 20 -16.52 -6.41 -4.57
CA VAL A 20 -15.52 -5.78 -5.43
C VAL A 20 -14.23 -6.58 -5.41
N SER A 21 -13.50 -6.57 -6.52
CA SER A 21 -12.20 -7.23 -6.63
C SER A 21 -11.15 -6.27 -7.16
N TYR A 22 -9.96 -6.29 -6.57
CA TYR A 22 -8.86 -5.38 -6.89
C TYR A 22 -7.52 -6.01 -6.51
N LYS A 23 -6.39 -5.38 -6.89
CA LYS A 23 -5.05 -5.90 -6.68
C LYS A 23 -4.24 -4.90 -5.86
N PRO A 24 -4.35 -4.90 -4.52
CA PRO A 24 -3.88 -3.78 -3.70
C PRO A 24 -2.39 -3.49 -3.87
N TYR A 25 -1.55 -4.51 -4.05
CA TYR A 25 -0.12 -4.32 -4.32
C TYR A 25 0.12 -3.67 -5.68
N LYS A 26 -0.50 -4.19 -6.74
CA LYS A 26 -0.37 -3.64 -8.08
C LYS A 26 -0.89 -2.19 -8.16
N ASP A 27 -2.05 -1.95 -7.56
CA ASP A 27 -2.75 -0.67 -7.64
C ASP A 27 -2.05 0.42 -6.81
N THR A 28 -1.19 0.05 -5.85
CA THR A 28 -0.45 0.99 -4.98
C THR A 28 1.08 0.96 -5.14
N GLU A 29 1.61 0.17 -6.07
CA GLU A 29 3.05 0.04 -6.32
C GLU A 29 3.69 1.40 -6.66
N ALA A 30 3.05 2.17 -7.55
CA ALA A 30 3.54 3.49 -7.96
C ALA A 30 3.54 4.50 -6.80
N ALA A 31 2.54 4.45 -5.91
CA ALA A 31 2.47 5.31 -4.75
C ALA A 31 3.60 5.01 -3.76
N LEU A 32 3.83 3.72 -3.44
CA LEU A 32 4.94 3.32 -2.57
C LEU A 32 6.29 3.72 -3.18
N TYR A 33 6.50 3.46 -4.48
CA TYR A 33 7.72 3.86 -5.17
C TYR A 33 7.96 5.36 -5.09
N THR A 34 6.91 6.17 -5.28
CA THR A 34 6.99 7.63 -5.19
C THR A 34 7.36 8.09 -3.78
N VAL A 35 6.72 7.55 -2.75
CA VAL A 35 7.02 7.88 -1.35
C VAL A 35 8.48 7.56 -1.01
N LEU A 36 8.97 6.39 -1.41
CA LEU A 36 10.38 6.02 -1.19
C LEU A 36 11.33 6.91 -1.98
N SER A 37 11.01 7.23 -3.23
CA SER A 37 11.86 8.07 -4.10
C SER A 37 11.94 9.53 -3.64
N ASN A 38 10.98 9.99 -2.83
CA ASN A 38 11.05 11.31 -2.22
C ASN A 38 12.05 11.37 -1.04
N LYS A 39 12.34 10.23 -0.40
CA LYS A 39 13.24 10.15 0.77
C LYS A 39 14.63 9.62 0.41
N PHE A 40 14.72 8.67 -0.52
CA PHE A 40 15.96 7.99 -0.88
C PHE A 40 16.40 8.36 -2.30
N GLU A 41 17.70 8.58 -2.47
CA GLU A 41 18.31 9.02 -3.73
C GLU A 41 18.07 8.04 -4.89
N ASN A 42 18.21 6.74 -4.64
CA ASN A 42 18.05 5.69 -5.63
C ASN A 42 17.12 4.60 -5.10
N VAL A 43 16.00 4.38 -5.79
CA VAL A 43 15.02 3.33 -5.45
C VAL A 43 14.92 2.35 -6.59
N TYR A 44 15.08 1.07 -6.27
CA TYR A 44 15.02 -0.01 -7.24
C TYR A 44 13.93 -1.01 -6.87
N LYS A 45 13.22 -1.51 -7.88
CA LYS A 45 12.47 -2.75 -7.72
C LYS A 45 13.46 -3.90 -7.78
N ILE A 46 13.43 -4.76 -6.76
CA ILE A 46 14.21 -6.00 -6.71
C ILE A 46 13.29 -7.19 -6.95
N GLU A 47 13.79 -8.18 -7.68
CA GLU A 47 13.05 -9.43 -7.95
C GLU A 47 13.18 -10.42 -6.80
N SER A 48 14.33 -10.43 -6.11
CA SER A 48 14.62 -11.33 -5.00
C SER A 48 15.42 -10.65 -3.89
N LEU A 49 15.13 -11.03 -2.65
CA LEU A 49 15.91 -10.65 -1.46
C LEU A 49 17.28 -11.33 -1.40
N THR A 50 17.47 -12.41 -2.17
CA THR A 50 18.70 -13.22 -2.17
C THR A 50 19.67 -12.89 -3.30
N ASP A 51 19.36 -11.89 -4.13
CA ASP A 51 20.25 -11.45 -5.21
C ASP A 51 21.39 -10.57 -4.66
N SER A 52 22.32 -11.19 -3.93
CA SER A 52 23.44 -10.49 -3.32
C SER A 52 24.34 -9.78 -4.33
N ALA A 53 24.38 -10.23 -5.58
CA ALA A 53 25.14 -9.58 -6.64
C ALA A 53 24.52 -8.23 -7.01
N PHE A 54 23.21 -8.18 -7.24
CA PHE A 54 22.49 -6.94 -7.49
C PHE A 54 22.57 -5.98 -6.30
N LEU A 55 22.32 -6.49 -5.09
CA LEU A 55 22.35 -5.67 -3.87
C LEU A 55 23.71 -5.00 -3.68
N LYS A 56 24.81 -5.73 -3.95
CA LYS A 56 26.16 -5.21 -3.87
C LYS A 56 26.50 -4.25 -5.01
N ASP A 57 26.14 -4.58 -6.25
CA ASP A 57 26.38 -3.73 -7.44
C ASP A 57 25.71 -2.36 -7.31
N LYS A 58 24.46 -2.33 -6.84
CA LYS A 58 23.70 -1.09 -6.63
C LYS A 58 23.95 -0.42 -5.29
N ASN A 59 24.84 -0.97 -4.46
CA ASN A 59 25.12 -0.49 -3.10
C ASN A 59 23.81 -0.24 -2.32
N ILE A 60 22.88 -1.17 -2.41
CA ILE A 60 21.60 -1.10 -1.68
C ILE A 60 21.94 -1.03 -0.19
N LYS A 61 21.32 -0.08 0.53
CA LYS A 61 21.46 0.07 1.99
C LYS A 61 20.28 -0.49 2.76
N TYR A 62 19.09 -0.39 2.15
CA TYR A 62 17.84 -0.82 2.75
C TYR A 62 16.98 -1.54 1.72
N VAL A 63 16.30 -2.60 2.18
CA VAL A 63 15.32 -3.33 1.39
C VAL A 63 13.95 -3.21 2.06
N PHE A 64 13.01 -2.55 1.38
CA PHE A 64 11.65 -2.36 1.86
C PHE A 64 10.71 -3.49 1.44
N ILE A 65 10.00 -4.06 2.42
CA ILE A 65 9.11 -5.21 2.29
C ILE A 65 7.71 -4.77 2.79
N PRO A 66 6.80 -4.38 1.89
CA PRO A 66 5.45 -3.97 2.25
C PRO A 66 4.52 -5.18 2.41
N THR A 67 3.61 -5.10 3.37
CA THR A 67 2.48 -6.03 3.55
C THR A 67 1.19 -5.21 3.61
N ILE A 68 0.24 -5.53 2.73
CA ILE A 68 -1.01 -4.78 2.58
C ILE A 68 -2.21 -5.64 2.97
N THR A 69 -3.06 -5.06 3.82
CA THR A 69 -4.38 -5.60 4.17
C THR A 69 -5.44 -4.54 3.91
N THR A 70 -6.56 -4.95 3.33
CA THR A 70 -7.67 -4.05 2.98
C THR A 70 -9.01 -4.66 3.38
N ASN A 71 -9.97 -3.81 3.70
CA ASN A 71 -11.36 -4.21 3.85
C ASN A 71 -12.28 -3.12 3.27
N SER A 72 -13.47 -3.49 2.83
CA SER A 72 -14.49 -2.54 2.35
C SER A 72 -15.88 -2.92 2.83
N SER A 73 -16.72 -1.91 3.01
CA SER A 73 -18.08 -2.07 3.52
C SER A 73 -19.01 -0.99 2.97
N SER A 74 -20.31 -1.19 3.20
CA SER A 74 -21.34 -0.18 3.03
C SER A 74 -22.40 -0.39 4.09
N ASP A 75 -22.97 0.70 4.57
CA ASP A 75 -24.01 0.65 5.62
C ASP A 75 -25.36 0.12 5.12
N SER A 76 -25.50 -0.07 3.80
CA SER A 76 -26.73 -0.50 3.15
C SER A 76 -26.48 -1.59 2.11
N LEU A 77 -27.33 -2.61 2.15
CA LEU A 77 -27.39 -3.68 1.14
C LEU A 77 -27.89 -3.19 -0.22
N PHE A 78 -28.33 -1.94 -0.35
CA PHE A 78 -28.76 -1.33 -1.61
C PHE A 78 -27.79 -0.26 -2.12
N THR A 79 -26.76 0.07 -1.34
CA THR A 79 -25.76 1.06 -1.73
C THR A 79 -24.57 0.34 -2.35
N TRP A 80 -24.26 0.69 -3.58
CA TRP A 80 -23.07 0.28 -4.30
C TRP A 80 -22.55 1.50 -5.07
N PRO A 81 -21.23 1.75 -5.12
CA PRO A 81 -20.08 0.95 -4.64
C PRO A 81 -19.78 1.13 -3.13
N PRO A 82 -18.68 0.56 -2.58
CA PRO A 82 -18.33 0.70 -1.16
C PRO A 82 -18.23 2.15 -0.68
N THR A 83 -19.03 2.50 0.32
CA THR A 83 -18.94 3.81 0.99
C THR A 83 -17.79 3.87 2.00
N GLU A 84 -17.25 2.74 2.44
CA GLU A 84 -16.16 2.68 3.40
C GLU A 84 -15.05 1.74 2.94
N PHE A 85 -13.81 2.14 3.19
CA PHE A 85 -12.62 1.36 2.89
C PHE A 85 -11.56 1.55 3.97
N THR A 86 -10.95 0.46 4.41
CA THR A 86 -9.77 0.47 5.28
C THR A 86 -8.56 -0.05 4.51
N PHE A 87 -7.44 0.65 4.63
CA PHE A 87 -6.17 0.27 4.05
C PHE A 87 -5.11 0.25 5.14
N THR A 88 -4.48 -0.89 5.37
CA THR A 88 -3.37 -1.06 6.32
C THR A 88 -2.13 -1.47 5.55
N LEU A 89 -1.06 -0.69 5.70
CA LEU A 89 0.26 -0.99 5.16
C LEU A 89 1.23 -1.15 6.32
N ASN A 90 1.76 -2.36 6.48
CA ASN A 90 2.97 -2.58 7.26
C ASN A 90 4.17 -2.54 6.32
N CYS A 91 5.16 -1.70 6.58
CA CYS A 91 6.36 -1.59 5.78
C CYS A 91 7.58 -1.85 6.66
N LYS A 92 8.35 -2.87 6.30
CA LYS A 92 9.57 -3.28 6.99
C LYS A 92 10.78 -2.99 6.12
N ALA A 93 11.81 -2.36 6.67
CA ALA A 93 13.10 -2.17 6.01
C ALA A 93 14.15 -3.07 6.66
N LEU A 94 14.87 -3.83 5.84
CA LEU A 94 16.06 -4.58 6.25
C LEU A 94 17.32 -3.81 5.87
N ASN A 95 18.35 -3.82 6.71
CA ASN A 95 19.68 -3.32 6.34
C ASN A 95 20.47 -4.39 5.55
N ASN A 96 21.73 -4.10 5.24
CA ASN A 96 22.61 -4.98 4.48
C ASN A 96 23.02 -6.25 5.23
N ASP A 97 22.90 -6.25 6.55
CA ASP A 97 23.15 -7.42 7.39
C ASP A 97 21.90 -8.33 7.48
N GLY A 98 20.77 -7.88 6.92
CA GLY A 98 19.47 -8.57 6.97
C GLY A 98 18.68 -8.26 8.23
N ASP A 99 19.18 -7.40 9.12
CA ASP A 99 18.50 -6.98 10.33
C ASP A 99 17.40 -5.97 10.04
N ILE A 100 16.37 -5.95 10.89
CA ILE A 100 15.28 -4.98 10.79
C ILE A 100 15.80 -3.60 11.19
N ALA A 101 16.03 -2.74 10.21
CA ALA A 101 16.41 -1.35 10.44
C ALA A 101 15.22 -0.47 10.83
N TRP A 102 14.03 -0.81 10.31
CA TRP A 102 12.81 -0.05 10.54
C TRP A 102 11.57 -0.90 10.25
N ASN A 103 10.49 -0.66 10.98
CA ASN A 103 9.20 -1.32 10.75
C ASN A 103 8.09 -0.44 11.29
N LYS A 104 7.15 -0.05 10.42
CA LYS A 104 5.97 0.73 10.80
C LYS A 104 4.71 0.23 10.12
N GLU A 105 3.61 0.30 10.86
CA GLU A 105 2.27 0.08 10.35
C GLU A 105 1.54 1.42 10.26
N VAL A 106 0.99 1.71 9.09
CA VAL A 106 0.13 2.88 8.85
C VAL A 106 -1.24 2.42 8.39
N LYS A 107 -2.27 3.13 8.85
CA LYS A 107 -3.67 2.84 8.53
C LYS A 107 -4.32 4.09 7.95
N GLY A 108 -5.09 3.88 6.90
CA GLY A 108 -5.98 4.89 6.35
C GLY A 108 -7.41 4.38 6.29
N PHE A 109 -8.33 5.32 6.45
CA PHE A 109 -9.75 5.13 6.43
C PHE A 109 -10.36 6.10 5.41
N GLY A 110 -11.11 5.55 4.49
CA GLY A 110 -11.78 6.33 3.47
C GLY A 110 -13.28 6.13 3.54
N LYS A 111 -13.99 7.24 3.57
CA LYS A 111 -15.45 7.28 3.44
C LYS A 111 -15.82 8.01 2.16
N ALA A 112 -16.89 7.58 1.49
CA ALA A 112 -17.48 8.27 0.34
C ALA A 112 -19.00 8.32 0.51
N GLU A 113 -19.57 9.52 0.43
CA GLU A 113 -21.02 9.72 0.48
C GLU A 113 -21.66 9.46 -0.91
N PHE A 114 -22.98 9.24 -0.93
CA PHE A 114 -23.72 8.87 -2.15
C PHE A 114 -23.51 9.82 -3.33
N ASP A 115 -23.49 11.12 -3.08
CA ASP A 115 -23.31 12.12 -4.13
C ASP A 115 -21.86 12.23 -4.61
N GLU A 116 -20.89 11.83 -3.79
CA GLU A 116 -19.48 11.93 -4.11
C GLU A 116 -19.01 10.78 -5.01
N PHE A 117 -19.45 9.55 -4.74
CA PHE A 117 -18.96 8.40 -5.50
C PHE A 117 -19.57 8.30 -6.90
N LYS A 118 -20.66 9.02 -7.22
CA LYS A 118 -21.33 8.94 -8.53
C LYS A 118 -20.38 9.24 -9.71
N SER A 119 -19.38 10.07 -9.47
CA SER A 119 -18.32 10.42 -10.43
C SER A 119 -17.01 9.66 -10.19
N ASP A 120 -16.86 8.98 -9.06
CA ASP A 120 -15.67 8.20 -8.70
C ASP A 120 -16.02 7.01 -7.78
N PHE A 121 -16.27 5.85 -8.41
CA PHE A 121 -16.65 4.64 -7.67
C PHE A 121 -15.57 4.07 -6.75
N SER A 122 -14.34 4.57 -6.85
CA SER A 122 -13.19 4.14 -6.05
C SER A 122 -12.81 5.13 -4.94
N LEU A 123 -13.63 6.16 -4.72
CA LEU A 123 -13.28 7.30 -3.86
C LEU A 123 -12.92 6.91 -2.43
N SER A 124 -13.68 6.00 -1.80
CA SER A 124 -13.38 5.50 -0.46
C SER A 124 -12.00 4.82 -0.42
N ALA A 125 -11.68 3.98 -1.40
CA ALA A 125 -10.37 3.35 -1.49
C ALA A 125 -9.24 4.37 -1.70
N LYS A 126 -9.42 5.34 -2.61
CA LYS A 126 -8.44 6.40 -2.86
C LYS A 126 -8.12 7.20 -1.60
N ARG A 127 -9.16 7.63 -0.87
CA ARG A 127 -9.01 8.37 0.40
C ARG A 127 -8.25 7.55 1.45
N ALA A 128 -8.62 6.28 1.62
CA ALA A 128 -7.93 5.39 2.57
C ALA A 128 -6.45 5.20 2.21
N THR A 129 -6.16 4.97 0.93
CA THR A 129 -4.79 4.77 0.46
C THR A 129 -3.96 6.06 0.59
N GLU A 130 -4.52 7.21 0.21
CA GLU A 130 -3.87 8.52 0.34
C GLU A 130 -3.52 8.85 1.80
N GLU A 131 -4.46 8.62 2.73
CA GLU A 131 -4.23 8.85 4.15
C GLU A 131 -3.11 7.94 4.68
N ALA A 132 -3.12 6.65 4.33
CA ALA A 132 -2.10 5.71 4.76
C ALA A 132 -0.70 6.09 4.23
N PHE A 133 -0.58 6.45 2.95
CA PHE A 133 0.70 6.88 2.38
C PHE A 133 1.18 8.23 2.92
N SER A 134 0.27 9.16 3.23
CA SER A 134 0.62 10.42 3.90
C SER A 134 1.21 10.15 5.28
N LYS A 135 0.63 9.22 6.05
CA LYS A 135 1.20 8.77 7.33
C LYS A 135 2.54 8.06 7.14
N LEU A 136 2.71 7.29 6.07
CA LEU A 136 3.99 6.62 5.77
C LEU A 136 5.11 7.64 5.54
N VAL A 137 4.83 8.72 4.80
CA VAL A 137 5.79 9.83 4.59
C VAL A 137 6.23 10.39 5.94
N VAL A 138 5.29 10.70 6.83
CA VAL A 138 5.60 11.22 8.17
C VAL A 138 6.46 10.24 8.98
N GLU A 139 6.14 8.94 8.95
CA GLU A 139 6.92 7.91 9.65
C GLU A 139 8.35 7.75 9.08
N LEU A 140 8.53 7.93 7.77
CA LEU A 140 9.83 7.91 7.11
C LEU A 140 10.64 9.18 7.41
N ASP A 141 9.99 10.34 7.43
CA ASP A 141 10.66 11.61 7.74
C ASP A 141 11.19 11.65 9.17
N ASN A 142 10.46 11.02 10.10
CA ASN A 142 10.88 10.85 11.49
C ASN A 142 11.83 9.66 11.72
N SER A 143 12.15 8.89 10.69
CA SER A 143 13.05 7.74 10.80
C SER A 143 14.52 8.15 10.67
N ASN A 144 15.41 7.33 11.26
CA ASN A 144 16.86 7.47 11.12
C ASN A 144 17.42 6.62 9.95
N LEU A 145 16.57 6.32 8.95
CA LEU A 145 16.96 5.64 7.71
C LEU A 145 17.69 6.58 6.75
#